data_AF-A0A2T2T2J6-F1
#
_entry.id   AF-A0A2T2T2J6-F1
#
_cell.length_a   1.000
_cell.length_b   1.000
_cell.length_c   1.000
_cell.angle_alpha   90.00
_cell.angle_beta   90.00
_cell.angle_gamma   90.00
#
_symmetry.space_group_name_H-M   'P 1'
#
loop_
_entity.id
_entity.type
_entity.pdbx_description
1 polymer ?
#
loop_
_entity_poly.entity_id
_entity_poly.type
_entity_poly.pdbx_seq_one_letter_code
_entity_poly.pdbx_strand_id
1 'polypeptide(L)'
;MPAERVIRLLREKEVENVHYHDPHVPSYSVKLENGETKTIPSVELTPEALQSCDVAAVVTAHDDYDAEAIARHAPHIVDTRNALSDIDDPDLRQKITLLGGGKQSDGDPW
;
A
#
# COMPACT_ATOMS: atom_id res chain seq x y z
N MET A 1 1.68 -13.34 4.63
CA MET A 1 2.12 -12.25 3.72
C MET A 1 2.12 -10.94 4.49
N PRO A 2 3.01 -9.96 4.21
CA PRO A 2 3.02 -8.67 4.94
C PRO A 2 1.67 -7.93 4.94
N ALA A 3 0.92 -8.02 3.85
CA ALA A 3 -0.40 -7.39 3.68
C ALA A 3 -1.41 -7.77 4.77
N GLU A 4 -1.45 -9.04 5.18
CA GLU A 4 -2.39 -9.53 6.22
C GLU A 4 -2.21 -8.77 7.53
N ARG A 5 -0.96 -8.59 7.97
CA ARG A 5 -0.65 -7.90 9.23
C ARG A 5 -1.01 -6.43 9.14
N VAL A 6 -0.75 -5.78 8.00
CA VAL A 6 -1.09 -4.37 7.77
C VAL A 6 -2.60 -4.18 7.82
N ILE A 7 -3.35 -5.00 7.08
CA ILE A 7 -4.82 -4.94 7.06
C ILE A 7 -5.40 -5.17 8.46
N ARG A 8 -4.87 -6.15 9.21
CA ARG A 8 -5.31 -6.41 10.59
C ARG A 8 -5.10 -5.19 11.49
N LEU A 9 -3.90 -4.59 11.46
CA LEU A 9 -3.58 -3.40 12.27
C LEU A 9 -4.45 -2.19 11.90
N LEU A 10 -4.79 -2.01 10.61
CA LEU A 10 -5.71 -0.96 10.18
C LEU A 10 -7.12 -1.19 10.72
N ARG A 11 -7.60 -2.44 10.71
CA ARG A 11 -8.90 -2.81 11.27
C ARG A 11 -8.96 -2.65 12.79
N GLU A 12 -7.89 -3.02 13.50
CA GLU A 12 -7.73 -2.78 14.95
C GLU A 12 -7.78 -1.28 15.29
N LYS A 13 -7.36 -0.42 14.35
CA LYS A 13 -7.48 1.05 14.44
C LYS A 13 -8.79 1.61 13.88
N GLU A 14 -9.81 0.75 13.71
CA GLU A 14 -11.16 1.13 13.28
C GLU A 14 -11.22 1.73 11.85
N VAL A 15 -10.24 1.41 10.98
CA VAL A 15 -10.30 1.78 9.57
C VAL A 15 -11.27 0.85 8.84
N GLU A 16 -12.39 1.40 8.38
CA GLU A 16 -13.47 0.63 7.74
C GLU A 16 -13.23 0.37 6.25
N ASN A 17 -12.67 1.34 5.53
CA ASN A 17 -12.47 1.29 4.08
C ASN A 17 -11.07 0.78 3.75
N VAL A 18 -10.87 -0.53 3.86
CA VAL A 18 -9.63 -1.19 3.45
C VAL A 18 -9.92 -2.04 2.22
N HIS A 19 -9.39 -1.61 1.08
CA HIS A 19 -9.36 -2.35 -0.16
C HIS A 19 -8.00 -3.02 -0.34
N TYR A 20 -8.00 -4.16 -1.01
CA TYR A 20 -6.82 -4.97 -1.22
C TYR A 20 -6.74 -5.36 -2.70
N HIS A 21 -5.54 -5.31 -3.28
CA HIS A 21 -5.28 -5.81 -4.62
C HIS A 21 -4.02 -6.67 -4.61
N ASP A 22 -4.10 -7.80 -5.29
CA ASP A 22 -2.99 -8.67 -5.66
C ASP A 22 -3.45 -9.55 -6.82
N PRO A 23 -2.70 -9.62 -7.94
CA PRO A 23 -3.08 -10.41 -9.11
C PRO A 23 -2.92 -11.92 -8.89
N HIS A 24 -2.15 -12.34 -7.87
CA HIS A 24 -1.84 -13.74 -7.57
C HIS A 24 -2.70 -14.28 -6.42
N VAL A 25 -3.31 -13.41 -5.61
CA VAL A 25 -4.08 -13.82 -4.42
C VAL A 25 -5.49 -13.21 -4.44
N PRO A 26 -6.54 -14.00 -4.72
CA PRO A 26 -7.90 -13.49 -4.95
C PRO A 26 -8.62 -13.01 -3.70
N SER A 27 -8.21 -13.45 -2.51
CA SER A 27 -8.75 -12.96 -1.24
C SER A 27 -7.82 -13.30 -0.07
N TYR A 28 -7.94 -12.54 1.02
CA TYR A 28 -7.31 -12.85 2.31
C TYR A 28 -8.33 -13.06 3.41
N SER A 29 -8.04 -14.01 4.30
CA SER A 29 -8.77 -14.18 5.56
C SER A 29 -7.95 -13.57 6.69
N VAL A 30 -8.48 -12.54 7.34
CA VAL A 30 -7.84 -11.84 8.45
C VAL A 30 -8.56 -12.19 9.75
N LYS A 31 -7.83 -12.74 10.71
CA LYS A 31 -8.35 -12.99 12.06
C LYS A 31 -8.20 -11.74 12.92
N LEU A 32 -9.32 -11.21 13.41
CA LEU A 32 -9.40 -10.04 14.28
C LEU A 32 -9.19 -10.44 15.75
N GLU A 33 -8.91 -9.46 16.62
CA GLU A 33 -8.67 -9.70 18.05
C GLU A 33 -9.88 -10.29 18.78
N ASN A 34 -11.09 -9.93 18.35
CA ASN A 34 -12.35 -10.50 18.85
C ASN A 34 -12.57 -11.97 18.45
N GLY A 35 -11.64 -12.58 17.69
CA GLY A 35 -11.71 -13.96 17.22
C GLY A 35 -12.48 -14.16 15.91
N GLU A 36 -13.10 -13.11 15.37
CA GLU A 36 -13.79 -13.13 14.07
C GLU A 36 -12.77 -13.25 12.92
N THR A 37 -13.11 -14.01 11.89
CA THR A 37 -12.36 -14.04 10.63
C THR A 37 -13.12 -13.25 9.59
N LYS A 38 -12.49 -12.20 9.05
CA LYS A 38 -13.02 -11.46 7.90
C LYS A 38 -12.29 -11.85 6.62
N THR A 39 -13.04 -12.19 5.59
CA THR A 39 -12.50 -12.39 4.24
C THR A 39 -12.57 -11.07 3.47
N ILE A 40 -11.45 -10.67 2.88
CA ILE A 40 -11.30 -9.45 2.10
C ILE A 40 -10.94 -9.86 0.67
N PRO A 41 -11.82 -9.62 -0.31
CA PRO A 41 -11.54 -9.95 -1.70
C PRO A 41 -10.50 -8.99 -2.29
N SER A 42 -9.71 -9.49 -3.24
CA SER A 42 -8.92 -8.67 -4.14
C SER A 42 -9.86 -7.87 -5.03
N VAL A 43 -9.65 -6.57 -5.15
CA VAL A 43 -10.37 -5.69 -6.08
C VAL A 43 -9.51 -5.46 -7.32
N GLU A 44 -10.13 -5.08 -8.43
CA GLU A 44 -9.35 -4.66 -9.61
C GLU A 44 -8.63 -3.34 -9.34
N LEU A 45 -7.39 -3.23 -9.84
CA LEU A 45 -6.57 -2.04 -9.71
C LEU A 45 -6.91 -1.05 -10.83
N THR A 46 -8.04 -0.36 -10.70
CA THR A 46 -8.49 0.63 -11.69
C THR A 46 -8.12 2.06 -11.26
N PRO A 47 -8.05 3.01 -12.20
CA PRO A 47 -7.90 4.44 -11.90
C PRO A 47 -8.92 4.94 -10.86
N GLU A 48 -10.18 4.51 -10.97
CA GLU A 48 -11.26 4.91 -10.07
C GLU A 48 -11.05 4.35 -8.67
N ALA A 49 -10.61 3.09 -8.56
CA ALA A 49 -10.28 2.48 -7.28
C ALA A 49 -9.13 3.24 -6.59
N LEU A 50 -8.08 3.59 -7.34
CA LEU A 50 -6.93 4.35 -6.85
C LEU A 50 -7.30 5.79 -6.45
N GLN A 51 -8.18 6.45 -7.20
CA GLN A 51 -8.65 7.80 -6.88
C GLN A 51 -9.60 7.84 -5.68
N SER A 52 -10.26 6.71 -5.38
CA SER A 52 -11.24 6.64 -4.29
C SER A 52 -10.62 6.49 -2.90
N CYS A 53 -9.34 6.13 -2.79
CA CYS A 53 -8.66 5.98 -1.51
C CYS A 53 -7.92 7.25 -1.10
N ASP A 54 -7.79 7.48 0.19
CA ASP A 54 -6.95 8.58 0.71
C ASP A 54 -5.45 8.26 0.55
N VAL A 55 -5.09 6.99 0.74
CA VAL A 55 -3.71 6.49 0.71
C VAL A 55 -3.66 5.10 0.08
N ALA A 56 -2.77 4.90 -0.89
CA ALA A 56 -2.36 3.60 -1.39
C ALA A 56 -1.08 3.14 -0.67
N ALA A 57 -1.06 1.92 -0.17
CA ALA A 57 0.12 1.34 0.50
C ALA A 57 0.67 0.17 -0.31
N VAL A 58 1.91 0.30 -0.79
CA VAL A 58 2.62 -0.79 -1.47
C VAL A 58 3.36 -1.62 -0.43
N VAL A 59 2.82 -2.81 -0.18
CA VAL A 59 3.30 -3.77 0.83
C VAL A 59 3.99 -5.00 0.23
N THR A 60 3.77 -5.24 -1.06
CA THR A 60 4.42 -6.27 -1.87
C THR A 60 4.80 -5.65 -3.21
N ALA A 61 6.01 -5.91 -3.71
CA ALA A 61 6.43 -5.48 -5.05
C ALA A 61 6.23 -6.65 -6.00
N HIS A 62 5.13 -6.62 -6.76
CA HIS A 62 4.93 -7.50 -7.90
C HIS A 62 5.38 -6.77 -9.16
N ASP A 63 6.14 -7.45 -10.02
CA ASP A 63 6.60 -6.88 -11.29
C ASP A 63 5.45 -6.55 -12.25
N ASP A 64 4.27 -7.14 -12.02
CA ASP A 64 3.05 -6.95 -12.81
C ASP A 64 2.34 -5.61 -12.55
N TYR A 65 2.80 -4.81 -11.58
CA TYR A 65 2.17 -3.53 -11.25
C TYR A 65 2.58 -2.41 -12.21
N ASP A 66 1.59 -1.70 -12.73
CA ASP A 66 1.80 -0.44 -13.44
C ASP A 66 2.07 0.69 -12.43
N ALA A 67 3.35 0.90 -12.12
CA ALA A 67 3.79 1.92 -11.17
C ALA A 67 3.36 3.34 -11.58
N GLU A 68 3.34 3.64 -12.89
CA GLU A 68 2.94 4.95 -13.42
C GLU A 68 1.43 5.16 -13.21
N ALA A 69 0.60 4.15 -13.47
CA ALA A 69 -0.84 4.22 -13.19
C ALA A 69 -1.11 4.46 -11.69
N ILE A 70 -0.40 3.74 -10.81
CA ILE A 70 -0.51 3.95 -9.35
C ILE A 70 -0.13 5.39 -8.98
N ALA A 71 1.04 5.88 -9.43
CA ALA A 71 1.53 7.22 -9.15
C ALA A 71 0.61 8.33 -9.67
N ARG A 72 0.01 8.11 -10.84
CA ARG A 72 -0.89 9.06 -11.50
C ARG A 72 -2.22 9.20 -10.76
N HIS A 73 -2.81 8.08 -10.35
CA HIS A 73 -4.20 8.04 -9.88
C HIS A 73 -4.36 8.06 -8.36
N ALA A 74 -3.41 7.52 -7.59
CA ALA A 74 -3.49 7.57 -6.13
C ALA A 74 -3.16 8.99 -5.59
N PRO A 75 -3.92 9.51 -4.61
CA PRO A 75 -3.64 10.83 -4.01
C PRO A 75 -2.32 10.86 -3.22
N HIS A 76 -2.09 9.83 -2.40
CA HIS A 76 -0.88 9.64 -1.61
C HIS A 76 -0.47 8.17 -1.61
N ILE A 77 0.84 7.94 -1.65
CA ILE A 77 1.41 6.59 -1.75
C ILE A 77 2.43 6.40 -0.63
N VAL A 78 2.27 5.30 0.10
CA VAL A 78 3.28 4.78 1.04
C VAL A 78 3.92 3.57 0.41
N ASP A 79 5.16 3.72 -0.05
CA ASP A 79 5.92 2.65 -0.67
C ASP A 79 6.89 2.04 0.35
N THR A 80 6.63 0.80 0.76
CA THR A 80 7.49 0.06 1.70
C THR A 80 8.52 -0.84 1.01
N ARG A 81 8.49 -0.87 -0.33
CA ARG A 81 9.22 -1.82 -1.17
C ARG A 81 10.16 -1.17 -2.16
N ASN A 82 10.12 0.16 -2.27
CA ASN A 82 10.80 0.90 -3.32
C ASN A 82 10.36 0.44 -4.72
N ALA A 83 9.07 0.09 -4.86
CA ALA A 83 8.49 -0.40 -6.11
C ALA A 83 8.20 0.74 -7.11
N LEU A 84 8.11 1.98 -6.64
CA LEU A 84 7.89 3.16 -7.49
C LEU A 84 9.17 3.99 -7.66
N SER A 85 10.33 3.34 -7.68
CA SER A 85 11.64 4.01 -7.80
C SER A 85 11.82 4.76 -9.11
N ASP A 86 11.17 4.29 -10.18
CA ASP A 86 11.39 4.76 -11.55
C ASP A 86 10.46 5.93 -11.93
N ILE A 87 9.69 6.44 -10.96
CA ILE A 87 8.82 7.61 -11.15
C ILE A 87 9.65 8.88 -10.99
N ASP A 88 10.07 9.44 -12.12
CA ASP A 88 10.91 10.66 -12.16
C ASP A 88 10.12 11.97 -12.29
N ASP A 89 8.82 11.91 -12.62
CA ASP A 89 7.96 13.10 -12.71
C ASP A 89 7.85 13.76 -11.31
N PRO A 90 8.27 15.03 -11.15
CA PRO A 90 8.28 15.70 -9.84
C PRO A 90 6.89 15.80 -9.18
N ASP A 91 5.85 16.00 -9.97
CA ASP A 91 4.47 16.18 -9.48
C ASP A 91 3.85 14.85 -9.04
N LEU A 92 4.31 13.73 -9.62
CA LEU A 92 3.97 12.40 -9.15
C LEU A 92 4.82 12.01 -7.94
N ARG A 93 6.12 12.33 -7.96
CA ARG A 93 7.07 11.92 -6.93
C ARG A 93 6.75 12.51 -5.55
N GLN A 94 6.22 13.73 -5.50
CA GLN A 94 5.78 14.37 -4.25
C GLN A 94 4.64 13.62 -3.53
N LYS A 95 3.90 12.77 -4.23
CA LYS A 95 2.84 11.94 -3.63
C LYS A 95 3.39 10.67 -2.98
N ILE A 96 4.63 10.29 -3.28
CA ILE A 96 5.23 9.01 -2.92
C ILE A 96 6.16 9.17 -1.71
N THR A 97 5.78 8.57 -0.59
CA THR A 97 6.61 8.43 0.60
C THR A 97 7.26 7.05 0.62
N LEU A 98 8.56 6.99 0.42
CA LEU A 98 9.35 5.76 0.59
C LEU A 98 9.63 5.51 2.07
N LEU A 99 9.18 4.37 2.60
CA LEU A 99 9.52 3.94 3.95
C LEU A 99 10.71 2.97 3.92
N GLY A 100 11.68 3.22 4.79
CA GLY A 100 12.88 2.37 4.93
C GLY A 100 14.09 2.78 4.08
N GLY A 101 13.94 3.76 3.17
CA GLY A 101 15.05 4.30 2.37
C GLY A 101 15.96 5.29 3.11
N GLY A 102 16.14 5.10 4.43
CA GLY A 102 16.67 6.11 5.36
C GLY A 102 17.74 7.02 4.77
N LYS A 103 17.52 8.34 4.79
CA LYS A 103 18.66 9.26 4.83
C LYS A 103 19.35 9.01 6.17
N GLN A 104 20.62 8.59 6.16
CA GLN A 104 21.45 8.87 7.33
C GLN A 104 21.40 10.38 7.53
N SER A 105 20.74 10.83 8.59
CA SER A 105 21.09 12.10 9.17
C SER A 105 22.54 11.95 9.63
N ASP A 106 23.45 12.75 9.09
CA ASP A 106 24.80 12.86 9.62
C ASP A 106 24.71 13.20 11.11
N GLY A 107 24.89 12.18 11.96
CA GLY A 107 25.15 12.34 13.39
C GLY A 107 23.97 12.16 14.36
N ASP A 108 23.22 11.05 14.30
CA ASP A 108 22.47 10.58 15.48
C ASP A 108 22.84 9.12 15.83
N PRO A 109 23.29 8.83 17.07
CA PRO A 109 23.96 7.57 17.41
C PRO A 109 23.01 6.50 18.01
N TRP A 110 21.75 6.45 17.58
CA TRP A 110 20.84 5.38 18.00
C TRP A 110 21.00 4.15 17.10
#